data_AF-A0A4C2EKP4-F1
#
_entry.id   AF-A0A4C2EKP4-F1
#
_cell.length_a   1.000
_cell.length_b   1.000
_cell.length_c   1.000
_cell.angle_alpha   90.00
_cell.angle_beta   90.00
_cell.angle_gamma   90.00
#
_symmetry.space_group_name_H-M   'P 1'
#
loop_
_entity.id
_entity.type
_entity.pdbx_description
1 polymer ?
#
loop_
_entity_poly.entity_id
_entity_poly.type
_entity_poly.pdbx_seq_one_letter_code
_entity_poly.pdbx_strand_id
1 'polypeptide(L)'
;MQTHIVPVGFDYDRLIAPLVREQLDVDRVILLEGAVGSEANVEYSRNLAEKLEKDYQNLLGAETERFVVADVYDYDEAFEQAFELINAELDAGSEVWVNVSAMPRTVSFAFATAAHSIMVEREGDRDRIHTYYTVPEKYLETELAEELRKQIDMLEDMRTGEDVDERVDERLETARDLLAEFDERGTTIGAKEIDGSHIVELPVASFSNVKPFEEVILFTLGEHGEFESVSELAQQLARDMGEEYTDSFRSKVIYNVDRLGPGGKGYIEQEDHGKSYRTTLSRIGQLWVRAHSAEDRERREPDLT
;
A
#
# COMPACT_ATOMS: atom_id res chain seq x y z
N MET A 1 15.10 -9.39 -8.90
CA MET A 1 13.87 -10.19 -9.05
C MET A 1 12.84 -9.55 -8.15
N GLN A 2 11.72 -9.06 -8.67
CA GLN A 2 10.63 -8.46 -7.90
C GLN A 2 9.57 -9.53 -7.62
N THR A 3 9.44 -9.91 -6.35
CA THR A 3 8.44 -10.85 -5.85
C THR A 3 7.29 -10.08 -5.21
N HIS A 4 6.08 -10.23 -5.75
CA HIS A 4 4.87 -9.66 -5.16
C HIS A 4 4.14 -10.71 -4.32
N ILE A 5 3.87 -10.40 -3.06
CA ILE A 5 3.00 -11.18 -2.18
C ILE A 5 1.61 -10.58 -2.26
N VAL A 6 0.67 -11.33 -2.84
CA VAL A 6 -0.64 -10.82 -3.27
C VAL A 6 -1.75 -11.58 -2.56
N PRO A 7 -2.58 -10.91 -1.75
CA PRO A 7 -3.67 -11.54 -1.03
C PRO A 7 -4.83 -11.85 -1.96
N VAL A 8 -5.15 -13.13 -2.16
CA VAL A 8 -6.35 -13.51 -2.92
C VAL A 8 -7.55 -13.47 -1.96
N GLY A 9 -8.43 -12.52 -2.21
CA GLY A 9 -9.72 -12.42 -1.54
C GLY A 9 -10.86 -12.37 -2.55
N PHE A 10 -11.66 -11.32 -2.49
CA PHE A 10 -12.79 -11.12 -3.39
C PHE A 10 -12.57 -9.97 -4.36
N ASP A 11 -11.33 -9.56 -4.64
CA ASP A 11 -11.05 -8.43 -5.53
C ASP A 11 -10.04 -8.81 -6.60
N TYR A 12 -10.40 -8.54 -7.85
CA TYR A 12 -9.53 -8.79 -9.00
C TYR A 12 -8.74 -7.52 -9.37
N ASP A 13 -9.45 -6.43 -9.66
CA ASP A 13 -8.87 -5.23 -10.28
C ASP A 13 -7.74 -4.64 -9.43
N ARG A 14 -7.92 -4.60 -8.11
CA ARG A 14 -6.93 -4.02 -7.18
C ARG A 14 -5.63 -4.81 -7.06
N LEU A 15 -5.62 -6.06 -7.49
CA LEU A 15 -4.46 -6.93 -7.37
C LEU A 15 -3.53 -6.82 -8.58
N ILE A 16 -4.10 -6.69 -9.78
CA ILE A 16 -3.32 -6.74 -11.04
C ILE A 16 -3.36 -5.43 -11.85
N ALA A 17 -4.47 -4.69 -11.85
CA ALA A 17 -4.62 -3.53 -12.72
C ALA A 17 -3.59 -2.41 -12.45
N PRO A 18 -3.22 -2.08 -11.20
CA PRO A 18 -2.16 -1.12 -10.92
C PRO A 18 -0.82 -1.52 -11.53
N LEU A 19 -0.45 -2.79 -11.40
CA LEU A 19 0.83 -3.33 -11.86
C LEU A 19 0.95 -3.22 -13.38
N VAL A 20 -0.13 -3.54 -14.10
CA VAL A 20 -0.20 -3.40 -15.56
C VAL A 20 -0.21 -1.93 -16.00
N ARG A 21 -1.01 -1.07 -15.34
CA ARG A 21 -1.15 0.34 -15.72
C ARG A 21 0.15 1.13 -15.51
N GLU A 22 0.88 0.83 -14.44
CA GLU A 22 2.15 1.48 -14.11
C GLU A 22 3.37 0.80 -14.74
N GLN A 23 3.18 -0.32 -15.45
CA GLN A 23 4.26 -1.09 -16.07
C GLN A 23 5.34 -1.48 -15.06
N LEU A 24 4.91 -1.94 -13.88
CA LEU A 24 5.83 -2.41 -12.85
C LEU A 24 6.45 -3.74 -13.27
N ASP A 25 7.73 -3.91 -12.96
CA ASP A 25 8.42 -5.17 -13.18
C ASP A 25 7.91 -6.21 -12.19
N VAL A 26 7.35 -7.32 -12.68
CA VAL A 26 6.84 -8.38 -11.81
C VAL A 26 7.43 -9.69 -12.28
N ASP A 27 8.48 -10.15 -11.61
CA ASP A 27 9.14 -11.40 -11.97
C ASP A 27 8.42 -12.61 -11.36
N ARG A 28 7.93 -12.47 -10.14
CA ARG A 28 7.25 -13.56 -9.41
C ARG A 28 6.10 -13.04 -8.54
N VAL A 29 5.05 -13.84 -8.42
CA VAL A 29 3.87 -13.55 -7.60
C VAL A 29 3.56 -14.73 -6.70
N ILE A 30 3.41 -14.45 -5.41
CA ILE A 30 2.96 -15.40 -4.39
C ILE A 30 1.53 -15.04 -4.03
N LEU A 31 0.58 -15.81 -4.54
CA LEU A 31 -0.85 -15.67 -4.30
C LEU A 31 -1.20 -16.30 -2.96
N LEU A 32 -1.55 -15.48 -1.97
CA LEU A 32 -2.01 -15.96 -0.67
C LEU A 32 -3.45 -16.45 -0.80
N GLU A 33 -3.71 -17.71 -0.50
CA GLU A 33 -5.03 -18.32 -0.46
C GLU A 33 -5.45 -18.54 1.00
N GLY A 34 -6.56 -17.92 1.42
CA GLY A 34 -7.16 -18.17 2.73
C GLY A 34 -8.29 -19.18 2.64
N ALA A 35 -8.25 -20.26 3.42
CA ALA A 35 -9.34 -21.23 3.47
C ALA A 35 -10.48 -20.72 4.39
N VAL A 36 -11.41 -19.93 3.85
CA VAL A 36 -12.42 -19.26 4.70
C VAL A 36 -13.82 -19.30 4.10
N GLY A 37 -14.77 -19.73 4.93
CA GLY A 37 -16.20 -19.58 4.66
C GLY A 37 -16.88 -20.85 4.15
N SER A 38 -17.98 -20.66 3.43
CA SER A 38 -18.75 -21.74 2.81
C SER A 38 -17.99 -22.39 1.66
N GLU A 39 -18.41 -23.58 1.21
CA GLU A 39 -17.86 -24.21 0.00
C GLU A 39 -17.87 -23.26 -1.20
N ALA A 40 -18.91 -22.42 -1.32
CA ALA A 40 -19.01 -21.40 -2.37
C ALA A 40 -17.93 -20.31 -2.27
N ASN A 41 -17.55 -19.87 -1.06
CA ASN A 41 -16.47 -18.89 -0.88
C ASN A 41 -15.11 -19.47 -1.28
N VAL A 42 -14.89 -20.76 -0.95
CA VAL A 42 -13.66 -21.47 -1.31
C VAL A 42 -13.58 -21.67 -2.83
N GLU A 43 -14.69 -22.07 -3.47
CA GLU A 43 -14.77 -22.21 -4.92
C GLU A 43 -14.53 -20.87 -5.63
N TYR A 44 -15.19 -19.80 -5.16
CA TYR A 44 -15.00 -18.46 -5.70
C TYR A 44 -13.54 -17.99 -5.58
N SER A 45 -12.93 -18.11 -4.40
CA SER A 45 -11.54 -17.71 -4.17
C SER A 45 -10.57 -18.51 -5.05
N ARG A 46 -10.84 -19.81 -5.26
CA ARG A 46 -10.04 -20.65 -6.16
C ARG A 46 -10.18 -20.21 -7.61
N ASN A 47 -11.39 -19.92 -8.08
CA ASN A 47 -11.62 -19.45 -9.45
C ASN A 47 -10.91 -18.12 -9.69
N LEU A 48 -10.97 -17.20 -8.72
CA LEU A 48 -10.28 -15.93 -8.80
C LEU A 48 -8.75 -16.10 -8.78
N ALA A 49 -8.22 -16.99 -7.93
CA ALA A 49 -6.80 -17.32 -7.91
C ALA A 49 -6.34 -17.88 -9.28
N GLU A 50 -7.09 -18.80 -9.88
CA GLU A 50 -6.80 -19.35 -11.20
C GLU A 50 -6.83 -18.30 -12.32
N LYS A 51 -7.76 -17.34 -12.23
CA LYS A 51 -7.83 -16.20 -13.15
C LYS A 51 -6.60 -15.31 -13.00
N LEU A 52 -6.31 -14.86 -11.77
CA LEU A 52 -5.15 -14.03 -11.47
C LEU A 52 -3.85 -14.71 -11.91
N GLU A 53 -3.68 -16.00 -11.63
CA GLU A 53 -2.50 -16.78 -12.04
C GLU A 53 -2.24 -16.68 -13.55
N LYS A 54 -3.29 -16.91 -14.36
CA LYS A 54 -3.20 -16.80 -15.82
C LYS A 54 -2.90 -15.38 -16.26
N ASP A 55 -3.52 -14.39 -15.64
CA ASP A 55 -3.37 -13.00 -16.06
C ASP A 55 -2.00 -12.44 -15.66
N TYR A 56 -1.44 -12.83 -14.51
CA TYR A 56 -0.04 -12.53 -14.15
C TYR A 56 0.95 -13.13 -15.17
N GLN A 57 0.76 -14.39 -15.55
CA GLN A 57 1.61 -15.04 -16.56
C GLN A 57 1.46 -14.39 -17.95
N ASN A 58 0.23 -14.09 -18.37
CA ASN A 58 -0.05 -13.61 -19.73
C ASN A 58 0.26 -12.12 -19.92
N LEU A 59 -0.05 -11.28 -18.92
CA LEU A 59 0.05 -9.83 -19.02
C LEU A 59 1.40 -9.31 -18.54
N LEU A 60 1.96 -9.94 -17.50
CA LEU A 60 3.19 -9.48 -16.84
C LEU A 60 4.37 -10.44 -17.04
N GLY A 61 4.13 -11.66 -17.54
CA GLY A 61 5.19 -12.65 -17.73
C GLY A 61 5.73 -13.24 -16.41
N ALA A 62 5.01 -13.04 -15.31
CA ALA A 62 5.46 -13.41 -13.98
C ALA A 62 5.33 -14.91 -13.70
N GLU A 63 6.27 -15.47 -12.95
CA GLU A 63 6.10 -16.78 -12.32
C GLU A 63 5.08 -16.68 -11.17
N THR A 64 4.28 -17.72 -10.95
CA THR A 64 3.20 -17.69 -9.96
C THR A 64 3.28 -18.88 -9.02
N GLU A 65 3.15 -18.63 -7.72
CA GLU A 65 3.06 -19.65 -6.68
C GLU A 65 1.84 -19.37 -5.79
N ARG A 66 1.23 -20.43 -5.25
CA ARG A 66 0.14 -20.32 -4.29
C ARG A 66 0.67 -20.65 -2.90
N PHE A 67 0.33 -19.81 -1.94
CA PHE A 67 0.69 -19.97 -0.54
C PHE A 67 -0.57 -20.00 0.31
N VAL A 68 -0.76 -21.04 1.12
CA VAL A 68 -1.97 -21.19 1.94
C VAL A 68 -1.79 -20.52 3.29
N VAL A 69 -2.69 -19.60 3.62
CA VAL A 69 -2.82 -19.03 4.97
C VAL A 69 -3.77 -19.92 5.77
N ALA A 70 -3.23 -20.58 6.80
CA ALA A 70 -3.91 -21.64 7.54
C ALA A 70 -5.20 -21.17 8.25
N ASP A 71 -5.13 -20.06 8.99
CA ASP A 71 -6.27 -19.37 9.56
C ASP A 71 -6.13 -17.87 9.31
N VAL A 72 -7.04 -17.31 8.51
CA VAL A 72 -7.03 -15.87 8.18
C VAL A 72 -7.42 -14.99 9.37
N TYR A 73 -7.96 -15.58 10.44
CA TYR A 73 -8.39 -14.87 11.63
C TYR A 73 -7.39 -14.98 12.78
N ASP A 74 -6.37 -15.83 12.64
CA ASP A 74 -5.23 -15.88 13.56
C ASP A 74 -4.16 -14.88 13.12
N TYR A 75 -4.08 -13.77 13.86
CA TYR A 75 -3.10 -12.72 13.60
C TYR A 75 -1.67 -13.22 13.84
N ASP A 76 -1.45 -13.98 14.91
CA ASP A 76 -0.11 -14.37 15.35
C ASP A 76 0.47 -15.39 14.36
N GLU A 77 -0.33 -16.38 13.96
CA GLU A 77 0.09 -17.35 12.94
C GLU A 77 0.30 -16.70 11.57
N ALA A 78 -0.60 -15.80 11.14
CA ALA A 78 -0.43 -15.06 9.89
C ALA A 78 0.84 -14.18 9.91
N PHE A 79 1.19 -13.61 11.07
CA PHE A 79 2.42 -12.82 11.23
C PHE A 79 3.66 -13.72 11.12
N GLU A 80 3.68 -14.88 11.78
CA GLU A 80 4.78 -15.83 11.69
C GLU A 80 5.00 -16.30 10.24
N GLN A 81 3.92 -16.68 9.54
CA GLN A 81 3.96 -17.08 8.13
C GLN A 81 4.48 -15.94 7.22
N ALA A 82 3.98 -14.72 7.41
CA ALA A 82 4.43 -13.56 6.66
C ALA A 82 5.93 -13.27 6.90
N PHE A 83 6.37 -13.34 8.15
CA PHE A 83 7.74 -13.05 8.54
C PHE A 83 8.72 -14.07 7.93
N GLU A 84 8.37 -15.36 7.98
CA GLU A 84 9.15 -16.42 7.35
C GLU A 84 9.19 -16.26 5.82
N LEU A 85 8.03 -16.03 5.19
CA LEU A 85 7.91 -15.89 3.74
C LEU A 85 8.73 -14.71 3.20
N ILE A 86 8.59 -13.53 3.80
CA ILE A 86 9.30 -12.32 3.37
C ILE A 86 10.82 -12.51 3.53
N ASN A 87 11.29 -13.05 4.66
CA ASN A 87 12.72 -13.30 4.84
C ASN A 87 13.28 -14.31 3.85
N ALA A 88 12.54 -15.38 3.55
CA ALA A 88 12.96 -16.37 2.56
C ALA A 88 13.18 -15.73 1.17
N GLU A 89 12.27 -14.84 0.75
CA GLU A 89 12.41 -14.10 -0.51
C GLU A 89 13.60 -13.13 -0.48
N LEU A 90 13.79 -12.40 0.61
CA LEU A 90 14.92 -11.49 0.77
C LEU A 90 16.26 -12.22 0.73
N ASP A 91 16.34 -13.38 1.38
CA ASP A 91 17.53 -14.25 1.42
C ASP A 91 17.82 -14.90 0.07
N ALA A 92 16.79 -15.10 -0.76
CA ALA A 92 16.95 -15.50 -2.16
C ALA A 92 17.45 -14.35 -3.06
N GLY A 93 17.55 -13.12 -2.54
CA GLY A 93 17.99 -11.95 -3.29
C GLY A 93 16.85 -11.19 -3.99
N SER A 94 15.58 -11.47 -3.65
CA SER A 94 14.41 -10.80 -4.21
C SER A 94 14.13 -9.46 -3.55
N GLU A 95 13.60 -8.52 -4.31
CA GLU A 95 12.86 -7.37 -3.79
C GLU A 95 11.41 -7.81 -3.53
N VAL A 96 10.83 -7.42 -2.39
CA VAL A 96 9.55 -7.96 -1.91
C VAL A 96 8.50 -6.85 -1.85
N TRP A 97 7.39 -7.07 -2.56
CA TRP A 97 6.25 -6.16 -2.63
C TRP A 97 5.01 -6.80 -2.02
N VAL A 98 4.61 -6.33 -0.84
CA VAL A 98 3.47 -6.86 -0.06
C VAL A 98 2.23 -6.04 -0.34
N ASN A 99 1.28 -6.62 -1.06
CA ASN A 99 -0.04 -6.02 -1.28
C ASN A 99 -0.94 -6.30 -0.07
N VAL A 100 -1.63 -5.29 0.47
CA VAL A 100 -2.55 -5.46 1.62
C VAL A 100 -4.01 -5.17 1.29
N SER A 101 -4.36 -5.20 0.01
CA SER A 101 -5.64 -4.69 -0.48
C SER A 101 -6.84 -5.61 -0.21
N ALA A 102 -6.75 -6.92 -0.49
CA ALA A 102 -7.93 -7.77 -0.70
C ALA A 102 -8.19 -8.90 0.31
N MET A 103 -7.35 -9.09 1.34
CA MET A 103 -7.60 -10.11 2.37
C MET A 103 -8.31 -9.55 3.61
N PRO A 104 -8.81 -10.43 4.51
CA PRO A 104 -9.26 -10.01 5.84
C PRO A 104 -8.21 -9.15 6.52
N ARG A 105 -8.67 -8.11 7.23
CA ARG A 105 -7.82 -7.13 7.90
C ARG A 105 -6.75 -7.76 8.80
N THR A 106 -7.07 -8.89 9.43
CA THR A 106 -6.12 -9.65 10.25
C THR A 106 -4.87 -10.02 9.46
N VAL A 107 -5.01 -10.65 8.29
CA VAL A 107 -3.88 -11.04 7.44
C VAL A 107 -3.18 -9.81 6.86
N SER A 108 -3.94 -8.83 6.35
CA SER A 108 -3.37 -7.59 5.81
C SER A 108 -2.49 -6.87 6.84
N PHE A 109 -2.96 -6.75 8.09
CA PHE A 109 -2.18 -6.13 9.17
C PHE A 109 -1.01 -7.00 9.63
N ALA A 110 -1.16 -8.32 9.68
CA ALA A 110 -0.08 -9.22 10.04
C ALA A 110 1.07 -9.13 9.02
N PHE A 111 0.76 -9.19 7.72
CA PHE A 111 1.75 -9.07 6.64
C PHE A 111 2.39 -7.69 6.59
N ALA A 112 1.62 -6.60 6.72
CA ALA A 112 2.19 -5.26 6.82
C ALA A 112 3.13 -5.13 8.03
N THR A 113 2.71 -5.64 9.19
CA THR A 113 3.51 -5.55 10.42
C THR A 113 4.77 -6.40 10.32
N ALA A 114 4.72 -7.57 9.70
CA ALA A 114 5.89 -8.41 9.45
C ALA A 114 6.87 -7.70 8.51
N ALA A 115 6.41 -7.19 7.37
CA ALA A 115 7.24 -6.42 6.44
C ALA A 115 7.92 -5.24 7.15
N HIS A 116 7.16 -4.46 7.92
CA HIS A 116 7.67 -3.31 8.65
C HIS A 116 8.67 -3.71 9.75
N SER A 117 8.45 -4.84 10.43
CA SER A 117 9.38 -5.35 11.45
C SER A 117 10.71 -5.75 10.81
N ILE A 118 10.66 -6.43 9.66
CA ILE A 118 11.85 -6.81 8.89
C ILE A 118 12.61 -5.58 8.39
N MET A 119 11.93 -4.53 7.91
CA MET A 119 12.57 -3.26 7.52
C MET A 119 13.32 -2.57 8.67
N VAL A 120 12.94 -2.84 9.92
CA VAL A 120 13.62 -2.32 11.12
C VAL A 120 14.78 -3.22 11.53
N GLU A 121 14.60 -4.55 11.43
CA GLU A 121 15.62 -5.54 11.83
C GLU A 121 16.75 -5.69 10.79
N ARG A 122 16.42 -5.53 9.50
CA ARG A 122 17.33 -5.68 8.36
C ARG A 122 17.50 -4.34 7.64
N GLU A 123 18.19 -3.40 8.28
CA GLU A 123 18.40 -2.04 7.75
C GLU A 123 18.97 -2.02 6.31
N GLY A 124 19.83 -2.98 5.95
CA GLY A 124 20.42 -3.10 4.62
C GLY A 124 19.51 -3.66 3.52
N ASP A 125 18.33 -4.17 3.89
CA ASP A 125 17.31 -4.68 2.96
C ASP A 125 16.06 -3.78 2.95
N ARG A 126 16.08 -2.65 3.66
CA ARG A 126 14.93 -1.76 3.85
C ARG A 126 14.35 -1.24 2.54
N ASP A 127 15.22 -0.88 1.60
CA ASP A 127 14.87 -0.38 0.27
C ASP A 127 14.37 -1.48 -0.67
N ARG A 128 14.41 -2.74 -0.23
CA ARG A 128 13.94 -3.90 -0.98
C ARG A 128 12.59 -4.42 -0.49
N ILE A 129 11.95 -3.75 0.47
CA ILE A 129 10.70 -4.18 1.08
C ILE A 129 9.68 -3.06 0.91
N HIS A 130 8.61 -3.34 0.18
CA HIS A 130 7.54 -2.40 -0.10
C HIS A 130 6.23 -2.97 0.40
N THR A 131 5.47 -2.21 1.17
CA THR A 131 4.10 -2.55 1.55
C THR A 131 3.18 -1.57 0.86
N TYR A 132 2.15 -2.06 0.15
CA TYR A 132 1.30 -1.17 -0.63
C TYR A 132 -0.18 -1.53 -0.62
N TYR A 133 -0.99 -0.50 -0.86
CA TYR A 133 -2.44 -0.58 -0.93
C TYR A 133 -2.95 0.05 -2.23
N THR A 134 -3.96 -0.58 -2.83
CA THR A 134 -4.67 -0.04 -3.98
C THR A 134 -6.08 0.37 -3.59
N VAL A 135 -6.39 1.63 -3.85
CA VAL A 135 -7.73 2.19 -3.60
C VAL A 135 -8.67 1.79 -4.73
N PRO A 136 -9.86 1.22 -4.46
CA PRO A 136 -10.84 0.97 -5.52
C PRO A 136 -11.44 2.27 -6.07
N GLU A 137 -11.90 2.23 -7.31
CA GLU A 137 -12.73 3.30 -7.87
C GLU A 137 -14.16 3.24 -7.30
N LYS A 138 -14.67 2.02 -7.08
CA LYS A 138 -16.06 1.76 -6.67
C LYS A 138 -16.17 0.47 -5.84
N TYR A 139 -17.12 0.45 -4.90
CA TYR A 139 -17.50 -0.70 -4.07
C TYR A 139 -18.83 -1.27 -4.59
N LEU A 140 -18.85 -2.54 -4.98
CA LEU A 140 -20.01 -3.19 -5.58
C LEU A 140 -21.01 -3.65 -4.50
N GLU A 141 -20.57 -3.84 -3.26
CA GLU A 141 -21.41 -4.35 -2.17
C GLU A 141 -22.59 -3.42 -1.87
N THR A 142 -22.40 -2.11 -2.03
CA THR A 142 -23.49 -1.15 -1.85
C THR A 142 -24.56 -1.27 -2.92
N GLU A 143 -24.18 -1.52 -4.17
CA GLU A 143 -25.13 -1.71 -5.27
C GLU A 143 -25.86 -3.04 -5.19
N LEU A 144 -25.15 -4.11 -4.82
CA LEU A 144 -25.76 -5.40 -4.54
C LEU A 144 -26.79 -5.29 -3.41
N ALA A 145 -26.47 -4.58 -2.33
CA ALA A 145 -27.39 -4.37 -1.22
C ALA A 145 -28.61 -3.50 -1.62
N GLU A 146 -28.39 -2.45 -2.42
CA GLU A 146 -29.48 -1.63 -2.94
C GLU A 146 -30.39 -2.42 -3.87
N GLU A 147 -29.85 -3.23 -4.77
CA GLU A 147 -30.66 -4.03 -5.69
C GLU A 147 -31.43 -5.12 -4.95
N LEU A 148 -30.80 -5.77 -3.96
CA LEU A 148 -31.50 -6.75 -3.11
C LEU A 148 -32.68 -6.13 -2.36
N ARG A 149 -32.55 -4.89 -1.86
CA ARG A 149 -33.66 -4.17 -1.22
C ARG A 149 -34.80 -3.92 -2.20
N LYS A 150 -34.49 -3.47 -3.42
CA LYS A 150 -35.51 -3.25 -4.47
C LYS A 150 -36.20 -4.54 -4.88
N GLN A 151 -35.48 -5.66 -4.90
CA GLN A 151 -36.04 -6.99 -5.14
C GLN A 151 -36.95 -7.43 -3.99
N ILE A 152 -36.58 -7.17 -2.73
CA ILE A 152 -37.45 -7.43 -1.58
C ILE A 152 -38.76 -6.65 -1.71
N ASP A 153 -38.70 -5.34 -1.96
CA ASP A 153 -39.89 -4.50 -2.14
C ASP A 153 -40.80 -5.06 -3.24
N MET A 154 -40.22 -5.45 -4.38
CA MET A 154 -40.96 -6.07 -5.47
C MET A 154 -41.62 -7.41 -5.07
N LEU A 155 -40.92 -8.26 -4.30
CA LEU A 155 -41.51 -9.51 -3.80
C LEU A 155 -42.64 -9.26 -2.81
N GLU A 156 -42.60 -8.15 -2.05
CA GLU A 156 -43.71 -7.74 -1.19
C GLU A 156 -44.92 -7.27 -1.98
N ASP A 157 -44.71 -6.47 -3.03
CA ASP A 157 -45.75 -6.02 -3.97
C ASP A 157 -46.45 -7.23 -4.64
N MET A 158 -45.66 -8.23 -5.08
CA MET A 158 -46.21 -9.48 -5.60
C MET A 158 -47.06 -10.22 -4.57
N ARG A 159 -46.64 -10.22 -3.30
CA ARG A 159 -47.36 -10.89 -2.21
C ARG A 159 -48.69 -10.18 -1.89
N THR A 160 -48.77 -8.85 -2.05
CA THR A 160 -50.00 -8.08 -1.85
C THR A 160 -50.93 -8.11 -3.06
N GLY A 161 -50.50 -8.72 -4.17
CA GLY A 161 -51.28 -8.87 -5.40
C GLY A 161 -51.23 -7.65 -6.31
N GLU A 162 -50.21 -6.79 -6.14
CA GLU A 162 -49.91 -5.71 -7.07
C GLU A 162 -49.31 -6.29 -8.36
N ASP A 163 -49.62 -5.64 -9.49
CA ASP A 163 -49.07 -6.00 -10.79
C ASP A 163 -47.64 -5.44 -10.90
N VAL A 164 -46.67 -6.34 -11.08
CA VAL A 164 -45.24 -6.01 -11.17
C VAL A 164 -44.63 -6.45 -12.49
N ASP A 165 -45.41 -6.95 -13.45
CA ASP A 165 -44.88 -7.60 -14.66
C ASP A 165 -43.89 -6.69 -15.40
N GLU A 166 -44.16 -5.38 -15.48
CA GLU A 166 -43.27 -4.40 -16.12
C GLU A 166 -41.92 -4.23 -15.40
N ARG A 167 -41.86 -4.49 -14.08
CA ARG A 167 -40.64 -4.35 -13.26
C ARG A 167 -39.80 -5.63 -13.23
N VAL A 168 -40.37 -6.79 -13.56
CA VAL A 168 -39.68 -8.10 -13.46
C VAL A 168 -38.44 -8.13 -14.36
N ASP A 169 -38.61 -7.79 -15.63
CA ASP A 169 -37.55 -7.93 -16.63
C ASP A 169 -36.38 -6.97 -16.33
N GLU A 170 -36.68 -5.71 -15.98
CA GLU A 170 -35.67 -4.70 -15.60
C GLU A 170 -34.85 -5.15 -14.38
N ARG A 171 -35.52 -5.69 -13.35
CA ARG A 171 -34.88 -6.17 -12.12
C ARG A 171 -34.01 -7.38 -12.38
N LEU A 172 -34.49 -8.31 -13.21
CA LEU A 172 -33.75 -9.51 -13.57
C LEU A 172 -32.52 -9.20 -14.42
N GLU A 173 -32.62 -8.25 -15.36
CA GLU A 173 -31.49 -7.76 -16.14
C GLU A 173 -30.44 -7.12 -15.23
N THR A 174 -30.86 -6.17 -14.38
CA THR A 174 -29.96 -5.49 -13.42
C THR A 174 -29.26 -6.49 -12.49
N ALA A 175 -29.99 -7.48 -11.98
CA ALA A 175 -29.43 -8.51 -11.11
C ALA A 175 -28.37 -9.36 -11.81
N ARG A 176 -28.61 -9.72 -13.09
CA ARG A 176 -27.64 -10.48 -13.90
C ARG A 176 -26.39 -9.68 -14.19
N ASP A 177 -26.56 -8.40 -14.52
CA ASP A 177 -25.43 -7.51 -14.81
C ASP A 177 -24.56 -7.30 -13.56
N LEU A 178 -25.17 -7.01 -12.41
CA LEU A 178 -24.44 -6.88 -11.14
C LEU A 178 -23.75 -8.17 -10.72
N LEU A 179 -24.40 -9.32 -10.91
CA LEU A 179 -23.79 -10.62 -10.60
C LEU A 179 -22.64 -10.93 -11.57
N ALA A 180 -22.79 -10.64 -12.86
CA ALA A 180 -21.72 -10.80 -13.84
C ALA A 180 -20.52 -9.89 -13.53
N GLU A 181 -20.76 -8.66 -13.09
CA GLU A 181 -19.70 -7.74 -12.67
C GLU A 181 -19.00 -8.26 -11.39
N PHE A 182 -19.76 -8.77 -10.42
CA PHE A 182 -19.22 -9.41 -9.22
C PHE A 182 -18.40 -10.66 -9.53
N ASP A 183 -18.88 -11.53 -10.43
CA ASP A 183 -18.16 -12.75 -10.83
C ASP A 183 -16.88 -12.43 -11.60
N GLU A 184 -16.88 -11.35 -12.38
CA GLU A 184 -15.74 -10.94 -13.20
C GLU A 184 -14.67 -10.18 -12.40
N ARG A 185 -15.08 -9.27 -11.50
CA ARG A 185 -14.19 -8.31 -10.83
C ARG A 185 -14.14 -8.45 -9.31
N GLY A 186 -15.18 -9.01 -8.73
CA GLY A 186 -15.32 -9.18 -7.29
C GLY A 186 -16.07 -8.04 -6.59
N THR A 187 -15.72 -7.78 -5.34
CA THR A 187 -16.37 -6.80 -4.47
C THR A 187 -16.06 -5.36 -4.82
N THR A 188 -14.96 -5.10 -5.53
CA THR A 188 -14.56 -3.76 -5.94
C THR A 188 -14.21 -3.67 -7.42
N ILE A 189 -14.29 -2.46 -7.94
CA ILE A 189 -14.02 -2.16 -9.35
C ILE A 189 -12.90 -1.13 -9.45
N GLY A 190 -11.99 -1.40 -10.37
CA GLY A 190 -10.92 -0.51 -10.78
C GLY A 190 -9.83 -0.32 -9.74
N ALA A 191 -8.87 0.50 -10.14
CA ALA A 191 -7.80 0.99 -9.28
C ALA A 191 -7.76 2.50 -9.46
N LYS A 192 -8.00 3.23 -8.38
CA LYS A 192 -8.07 4.69 -8.41
C LYS A 192 -6.67 5.27 -8.39
N GLU A 193 -6.40 6.17 -9.33
CA GLU A 193 -5.18 6.98 -9.35
C GLU A 193 -5.24 8.06 -8.26
N ILE A 194 -4.18 8.15 -7.46
CA ILE A 194 -3.96 9.13 -6.40
C ILE A 194 -2.56 9.67 -6.56
N ASP A 195 -2.44 11.00 -6.68
CA ASP A 195 -1.14 11.69 -6.80
C ASP A 195 -0.24 11.14 -7.94
N GLY A 196 -0.84 10.64 -9.03
CA GLY A 196 -0.11 10.11 -10.20
C GLY A 196 0.19 8.60 -10.16
N SER A 197 -0.20 7.88 -9.11
CA SER A 197 0.00 6.43 -8.98
C SER A 197 -1.31 5.73 -8.57
N HIS A 198 -1.49 4.49 -9.00
CA HIS A 198 -2.55 3.56 -8.61
C HIS A 198 -2.16 2.74 -7.38
N ILE A 199 -0.93 2.92 -6.90
CA ILE A 199 -0.36 2.27 -5.72
C ILE A 199 -0.08 3.31 -4.65
N VAL A 200 -0.58 3.06 -3.44
CA VAL A 200 -0.24 3.83 -2.26
C VAL A 200 0.70 3.00 -1.40
N GLU A 201 1.99 3.31 -1.47
CA GLU A 201 2.98 2.70 -0.59
C GLU A 201 2.79 3.18 0.85
N LEU A 202 2.90 2.24 1.80
CA LEU A 202 2.81 2.48 3.23
C LEU A 202 4.23 2.64 3.79
N PRO A 203 4.68 3.88 4.04
CA PRO A 203 6.08 4.11 4.35
C PRO A 203 6.37 3.81 5.83
N VAL A 204 7.59 3.32 6.11
CA VAL A 204 8.02 2.95 7.46
C VAL A 204 9.20 3.81 7.92
N ALA A 205 9.06 4.46 9.08
CA ALA A 205 10.19 5.05 9.79
C ALA A 205 10.73 4.10 10.85
N SER A 206 12.03 4.17 11.11
CA SER A 206 12.59 3.65 12.37
C SER A 206 11.95 4.42 13.54
N PHE A 207 11.52 3.71 14.59
CA PHE A 207 10.91 4.29 15.81
C PHE A 207 11.90 5.10 16.68
N SER A 208 13.03 5.53 16.11
CA SER A 208 14.07 6.27 16.81
C SER A 208 13.75 7.77 16.90
N ASN A 209 13.60 8.28 18.12
CA ASN A 209 13.35 9.70 18.41
C ASN A 209 14.25 10.63 17.58
N VAL A 210 13.63 11.52 16.79
CA VAL A 210 14.29 12.63 16.07
C VAL A 210 14.90 13.58 17.09
N LYS A 211 16.20 13.87 16.96
CA LYS A 211 16.90 14.80 17.86
C LYS A 211 16.68 16.24 17.38
N PRO A 212 16.80 17.25 18.25
CA PRO A 212 16.51 18.64 17.88
C PRO A 212 17.24 19.14 16.63
N PHE A 213 18.52 18.78 16.43
CA PHE A 213 19.25 19.18 15.23
C PHE A 213 18.82 18.43 13.97
N GLU A 214 18.34 17.19 14.12
CA GLU A 214 17.75 16.43 13.02
C GLU A 214 16.41 17.01 12.60
N GLU A 215 15.60 17.50 13.55
CA GLU A 215 14.34 18.19 13.26
C GLU A 215 14.60 19.41 12.36
N VAL A 216 15.61 20.23 12.68
CA VAL A 216 16.00 21.38 11.85
C VAL A 216 16.34 20.93 10.43
N ILE A 217 17.12 19.85 10.27
CA ILE A 217 17.45 19.30 8.94
C ILE A 217 16.18 18.90 8.18
N LEU A 218 15.26 18.20 8.83
CA LEU A 218 14.01 17.75 8.19
C LEU A 218 13.12 18.93 7.80
N PHE A 219 12.98 19.95 8.66
CA PHE A 219 12.22 21.15 8.33
C PHE A 219 12.85 21.94 7.17
N THR A 220 14.17 22.10 7.16
CA THR A 220 14.87 22.76 6.05
C THR A 220 14.67 22.01 4.72
N LEU A 221 14.76 20.68 4.72
CA LEU A 221 14.43 19.89 3.52
C LEU A 221 12.95 19.99 3.15
N GLY A 222 12.06 20.07 4.13
CA GLY A 222 10.62 20.27 3.89
C GLY A 222 10.28 21.63 3.28
N GLU A 223 11.02 22.68 3.64
CA GLU A 223 10.84 24.04 3.12
C GLU A 223 11.46 24.23 1.74
N HIS A 224 12.67 23.72 1.54
CA HIS A 224 13.46 23.97 0.33
C HIS A 224 13.39 22.84 -0.70
N GLY A 225 12.86 21.67 -0.34
CA GLY A 225 12.75 20.52 -1.22
C GLY A 225 14.05 19.72 -1.31
N GLU A 226 14.76 19.86 -2.43
CA GLU A 226 15.97 19.08 -2.75
C GLU A 226 17.24 19.93 -2.69
N PHE A 227 18.37 19.29 -2.37
CA PHE A 227 19.71 19.87 -2.45
C PHE A 227 20.63 18.98 -3.27
N GLU A 228 21.51 19.57 -4.08
CA GLU A 228 22.46 18.86 -4.94
C GLU A 228 23.58 18.16 -4.14
N SER A 229 23.79 18.60 -2.90
CA SER A 229 24.73 17.97 -1.98
C SER A 229 24.43 18.28 -0.52
N VAL A 230 24.91 17.40 0.37
CA VAL A 230 24.90 17.62 1.82
C VAL A 230 25.64 18.91 2.22
N SER A 231 26.62 19.34 1.41
CA SER A 231 27.38 20.56 1.69
C SER A 231 26.59 21.82 1.35
N GLU A 232 25.72 21.75 0.34
CA GLU A 232 24.76 22.82 0.02
C GLU A 232 23.70 22.94 1.12
N LEU A 233 23.13 21.81 1.54
CA LEU A 233 22.22 21.73 2.69
C LEU A 233 22.87 22.33 3.95
N ALA A 234 24.14 22.00 4.23
CA ALA A 234 24.86 22.57 5.37
C ALA A 234 25.05 24.08 5.28
N GLN A 235 25.26 24.65 4.09
CA GLN A 235 25.34 26.10 3.92
C GLN A 235 23.97 26.75 4.16
N GLN A 236 22.90 26.14 3.68
CA GLN A 236 21.54 26.64 3.90
C GLN A 236 21.18 26.62 5.39
N LEU A 237 21.42 25.50 6.07
CA LEU A 237 21.21 25.37 7.53
C LEU A 237 21.99 26.41 8.33
N ALA A 238 23.25 26.68 7.97
CA ALA A 238 24.05 27.71 8.64
C ALA A 238 23.42 29.10 8.49
N ARG A 239 22.92 29.43 7.28
CA ARG A 239 22.22 30.70 7.02
C ARG A 239 20.94 30.82 7.83
N ASP A 240 20.11 29.79 7.84
CA ASP A 240 18.79 29.82 8.50
C ASP A 240 18.92 29.87 10.03
N MET A 241 19.93 29.22 10.59
CA MET A 241 20.21 29.23 12.02
C MET A 241 21.01 30.47 12.49
N GLY A 242 21.53 31.28 11.56
CA GLY A 242 22.45 32.38 11.89
C GLY A 242 23.80 31.89 12.45
N GLU A 243 24.20 30.67 12.09
CA GLU A 243 25.44 30.03 12.54
C GLU A 243 26.57 30.21 11.51
N GLU A 244 27.82 30.18 11.96
CA GLU A 244 28.97 30.28 11.05
C GLU A 244 29.19 28.95 10.30
N TYR A 245 29.30 29.01 8.97
CA TYR A 245 29.61 27.84 8.14
C TYR A 245 31.08 27.43 8.31
N THR A 246 31.30 26.50 9.25
CA THR A 246 32.62 25.93 9.58
C THR A 246 32.72 24.47 9.15
N ASP A 247 33.94 23.94 9.04
CA ASP A 247 34.17 22.51 8.77
C ASP A 247 33.55 21.60 9.85
N SER A 248 33.53 22.06 11.10
CA SER A 248 32.88 21.36 12.21
C SER A 248 31.36 21.33 12.04
N PHE A 249 30.75 22.44 11.62
CA PHE A 249 29.31 22.50 11.33
C PHE A 249 28.95 21.57 10.17
N ARG A 250 29.70 21.64 9.07
CA ARG A 250 29.53 20.75 7.91
C ARG A 250 29.62 19.27 8.32
N SER A 251 30.61 18.90 9.12
CA SER A 251 30.78 17.52 9.60
C SER A 251 29.60 17.06 10.46
N LYS A 252 29.06 17.95 11.31
CA LYS A 252 27.85 17.69 12.10
C LYS A 252 26.63 17.45 11.21
N VAL A 253 26.44 18.22 10.14
CA VAL A 253 25.34 18.02 9.19
C VAL A 253 25.48 16.67 8.49
N ILE A 254 26.66 16.35 7.94
CA ILE A 254 26.92 15.06 7.28
C ILE A 254 26.56 13.89 8.19
N TYR A 255 27.01 13.91 9.45
CA TYR A 255 26.72 12.86 10.41
C TYR A 255 25.21 12.69 10.69
N ASN A 256 24.46 13.78 10.76
CA ASN A 256 23.02 13.69 11.02
C ASN A 256 22.21 13.32 9.76
N VAL A 257 22.65 13.74 8.57
CA VAL A 257 22.06 13.31 7.30
C VAL A 257 22.24 11.80 7.12
N ASP A 258 23.45 11.28 7.36
CA ASP A 258 23.73 9.83 7.32
C ASP A 258 22.80 9.05 8.27
N ARG A 259 22.66 9.52 9.51
CA ARG A 259 21.76 8.90 10.50
C ARG A 259 20.27 9.06 10.17
N LEU A 260 19.88 10.10 9.45
CA LEU A 260 18.51 10.29 8.95
C LEU A 260 18.25 9.50 7.66
N GLY A 261 19.31 9.06 6.99
CA GLY A 261 19.27 8.35 5.71
C GLY A 261 18.83 6.88 5.82
N PRO A 262 18.96 6.14 4.71
CA PRO A 262 18.46 4.76 4.59
C PRO A 262 19.07 3.79 5.62
N GLY A 263 20.37 3.91 5.90
CA GLY A 263 21.07 3.09 6.91
C GLY A 263 20.86 3.53 8.36
N GLY A 264 19.88 4.40 8.61
CA GLY A 264 19.52 4.87 9.93
C GLY A 264 18.00 4.98 10.08
N LYS A 265 17.48 6.21 10.09
CA LYS A 265 16.07 6.44 10.37
C LYS A 265 15.14 6.37 9.17
N GLY A 266 15.68 6.54 7.97
CA GLY A 266 14.93 6.49 6.71
C GLY A 266 14.06 7.72 6.42
N TYR A 267 14.32 8.87 7.05
CA TYR A 267 13.60 10.13 6.77
C TYR A 267 14.17 10.90 5.58
N ILE A 268 15.38 10.57 5.14
CA ILE A 268 16.09 11.19 4.02
C ILE A 268 16.45 10.12 3.00
N GLU A 269 16.35 10.47 1.74
CA GLU A 269 16.89 9.71 0.61
C GLU A 269 18.11 10.42 0.03
N GLN A 270 19.06 9.63 -0.46
CA GLN A 270 20.27 10.11 -1.09
C GLN A 270 20.48 9.41 -2.43
N GLU A 271 20.38 10.15 -3.52
CA GLU A 271 20.60 9.62 -4.86
C GLU A 271 21.99 9.99 -5.39
N ASP A 272 22.69 9.00 -5.95
CA ASP A 272 24.00 9.18 -6.56
C ASP A 272 23.91 10.10 -7.80
N HIS A 273 24.59 11.24 -7.74
CA HIS A 273 24.69 12.18 -8.85
C HIS A 273 26.16 12.54 -9.12
N GLY A 274 26.86 11.60 -9.77
CA GLY A 274 28.26 11.78 -10.21
C GLY A 274 29.26 11.76 -9.05
N LYS A 275 29.58 12.94 -8.48
CA LYS A 275 30.51 13.09 -7.34
C LYS A 275 29.83 13.56 -6.05
N SER A 276 28.51 13.75 -6.08
CA SER A 276 27.72 14.18 -4.94
C SER A 276 26.46 13.33 -4.81
N TYR A 277 25.83 13.43 -3.64
CA TYR A 277 24.55 12.81 -3.35
C TYR A 277 23.48 13.88 -3.28
N ARG A 278 22.50 13.80 -4.18
CA ARG A 278 21.29 14.62 -4.10
C ARG A 278 20.50 14.20 -2.88
N THR A 279 20.13 15.15 -2.03
CA THR A 279 19.54 14.88 -0.71
C THR A 279 18.11 15.42 -0.66
N THR A 280 17.14 14.55 -0.37
CA THR A 280 15.70 14.85 -0.36
C THR A 280 15.01 14.21 0.85
N LEU A 281 13.80 14.67 1.20
CA LEU A 281 12.96 13.95 2.15
C LEU A 281 12.41 12.67 1.48
N SER A 282 12.55 11.55 2.18
CA SER A 282 11.79 10.34 1.86
C SER A 282 10.29 10.57 2.06
N ARG A 283 9.46 9.65 1.58
CA ARG A 283 8.01 9.73 1.80
C ARG A 283 7.64 9.84 3.28
N ILE A 284 8.28 9.08 4.16
CA ILE A 284 8.04 9.18 5.60
C ILE A 284 8.61 10.49 6.19
N GLY A 285 9.71 11.01 5.65
CA GLY A 285 10.24 12.34 5.99
C GLY A 285 9.24 13.45 5.70
N GLN A 286 8.61 13.42 4.53
CA GLN A 286 7.57 14.38 4.14
C GLN A 286 6.37 14.32 5.08
N LEU A 287 5.89 13.11 5.41
CA LEU A 287 4.79 12.93 6.37
C LEU A 287 5.18 13.40 7.78
N TRP A 288 6.42 13.14 8.21
CA TRP A 288 6.94 13.60 9.49
C TRP A 288 6.90 15.13 9.56
N VAL A 289 7.47 15.83 8.57
CA VAL A 289 7.43 17.30 8.52
C VAL A 289 5.99 17.80 8.55
N ARG A 290 5.10 17.28 7.69
CA ARG A 290 3.69 17.68 7.66
C ARG A 290 2.98 17.50 9.01
N ALA A 291 3.31 16.45 9.76
CA ALA A 291 2.71 16.20 11.07
C ALA A 291 3.26 17.11 12.18
N HIS A 292 4.46 17.66 12.03
CA HIS A 292 5.18 18.46 13.03
C HIS A 292 5.28 19.95 12.68
N SER A 293 4.92 20.36 11.45
CA SER A 293 4.73 21.75 11.05
C SER A 293 3.40 22.27 11.63
N ALA A 294 3.46 22.86 12.83
CA ALA A 294 2.30 23.23 13.66
C ALA A 294 1.37 24.34 13.11
N GLU A 295 1.48 24.78 11.85
CA GLU A 295 0.62 25.84 11.28
C GLU A 295 -0.69 25.33 10.63
N ASP A 296 -0.87 24.02 10.43
CA ASP A 296 -2.12 23.46 9.87
C ASP A 296 -3.16 23.02 10.93
N ARG A 297 -2.82 23.09 12.22
CA ARG A 297 -3.74 22.72 13.32
C ARG A 297 -4.81 23.79 13.58
N GLU A 298 -4.52 25.06 13.36
CA GLU A 298 -5.51 26.15 13.52
C GLU A 298 -6.52 26.25 12.36
N ARG A 299 -6.30 25.55 11.23
CA ARG A 299 -7.27 25.45 10.12
C ARG A 299 -8.20 24.24 10.19
N ARG A 300 -7.99 23.35 11.16
CA ARG A 300 -8.85 22.19 11.42
C ARG A 300 -9.61 22.38 12.73
N GLU A 301 -10.19 23.55 12.95
CA GLU A 301 -11.43 23.60 13.71
C GLU A 301 -12.52 23.01 12.80
N PRO A 302 -13.16 21.89 13.16
CA PRO A 302 -14.36 21.48 12.49
C PRO A 302 -15.42 22.50 12.89
N ASP A 303 -15.90 23.29 11.93
CA ASP A 303 -17.24 23.89 12.00
C ASP A 303 -18.23 22.71 12.07
N LEU A 304 -18.43 22.21 13.28
CA LEU A 304 -19.56 21.40 13.68
C LEU A 304 -20.46 22.28 14.54
N THR A 305 -21.19 23.15 13.85
CA THR A 305 -22.52 23.61 14.26
C THR A 305 -23.54 23.15 13.24
#